data_AF-A0A8K0J5V6-F1
#
_entry.id   AF-A0A8K0J5V6-F1
#
_cell.length_a   1.000
_cell.length_b   1.000
_cell.length_c   1.000
_cell.angle_alpha   90.00
_cell.angle_beta   90.00
_cell.angle_gamma   90.00
#
_symmetry.space_group_name_H-M   'P 1'
#
loop_
_entity.id
_entity.type
_entity.pdbx_description
1 polymer ?
#
loop_
_entity_poly.entity_id
_entity_poly.type
_entity_poly.pdbx_seq_one_letter_code
_entity_poly.pdbx_strand_id
1 'polypeptide(L)'
;MSIGLDLTKNLSYMTRQQRLLRAKDASDNGFESLGMYAAGVVAANQAGLAVGTINALTLGYLACRVAYVYAYVELGANRRLAGVRSVCWAISMGLCLALWVKAGLKAMG
;
A
#
# COMPACT_ATOMS: atom_id res chain seq x y z
N MET A 1 38.56 -14.43 20.11
CA MET A 1 37.15 -14.10 20.46
C MET A 1 36.59 -12.87 19.71
N SER A 2 37.35 -12.17 18.84
CA SER A 2 36.86 -10.98 18.10
C SER A 2 36.09 -11.27 16.81
N ILE A 3 36.51 -12.29 16.03
CA ILE A 3 35.94 -12.60 14.71
C ILE A 3 34.42 -12.85 14.71
N GLY A 4 33.88 -13.49 15.76
CA GLY A 4 32.44 -13.75 15.88
C GLY A 4 31.60 -12.49 16.12
N LEU A 5 32.17 -11.47 16.78
CA LEU A 5 31.48 -10.21 17.04
C LEU A 5 31.35 -9.38 15.75
N ASP A 6 32.39 -9.37 14.91
CA ASP A 6 32.39 -8.61 13.66
C ASP A 6 31.44 -9.21 12.61
N LEU A 7 31.34 -10.54 12.51
CA LEU A 7 30.39 -11.20 11.61
C LEU A 7 28.92 -10.94 12.00
N THR A 8 28.60 -11.03 13.29
CA THR A 8 27.22 -10.79 13.77
C THR A 8 26.80 -9.34 13.56
N LYS A 9 27.72 -8.39 13.77
CA LYS A 9 27.50 -6.98 13.48
C LYS A 9 27.21 -6.76 11.99
N ASN A 10 28.05 -7.31 11.10
CA ASN A 10 27.84 -7.23 9.65
C ASN A 10 26.49 -7.80 9.21
N LEU A 11 26.10 -8.96 9.74
CA LEU A 11 24.79 -9.56 9.45
C LEU A 11 23.62 -8.66 9.89
N SER A 12 23.74 -8.01 11.05
CA SER A 12 22.73 -7.06 11.54
C SER A 12 22.62 -5.80 10.66
N TYR A 13 23.73 -5.29 10.12
CA TYR A 13 23.72 -4.17 9.18
C TYR A 13 23.03 -4.54 7.86
N MET A 14 23.36 -5.70 7.30
CA MET A 14 22.78 -6.17 6.03
C MET A 14 21.27 -6.37 6.13
N THR A 15 20.78 -6.96 7.23
CA THR A 15 19.34 -7.16 7.46
C THR A 15 18.60 -5.83 7.63
N ARG A 16 19.19 -4.84 8.32
CA ARG A 16 18.62 -3.49 8.44
C ARG A 16 18.59 -2.77 7.09
N GLN A 17 19.65 -2.86 6.29
CA GLN A 17 19.69 -2.27 4.95
C GLN A 17 18.61 -2.84 4.04
N GLN A 18 18.40 -4.16 4.05
CA GLN A 18 17.32 -4.81 3.30
C GLN A 18 15.92 -4.32 3.73
N ARG A 19 15.71 -4.06 5.03
CA ARG A 19 14.43 -3.53 5.53
C ARG A 19 14.21 -2.08 5.04
N LEU A 20 15.26 -1.26 5.03
CA LEU A 20 15.20 0.11 4.51
C LEU A 20 14.92 0.15 3.01
N LEU A 21 15.56 -0.71 2.22
CA LEU A 21 15.29 -0.82 0.79
C LEU A 21 13.83 -1.21 0.53
N ARG A 22 13.33 -2.22 1.26
CA ARG A 22 11.92 -2.63 1.18
C ARG A 22 10.93 -1.52 1.56
N ALA A 23 11.27 -0.71 2.56
CA ALA A 23 10.45 0.45 2.93
C ALA A 23 10.47 1.55 1.86
N LYS A 24 11.62 1.79 1.23
CA LYS A 24 11.75 2.71 0.09
C LYS A 24 10.88 2.24 -1.08
N ASP A 25 11.02 0.98 -1.50
CA ASP A 25 10.25 0.43 -2.62
C ASP A 25 8.73 0.49 -2.35
N ALA A 26 8.30 0.24 -1.11
CA ALA A 26 6.91 0.38 -0.70
C ALA A 26 6.42 1.85 -0.77
N SER A 27 7.29 2.82 -0.46
CA SER A 27 6.98 4.25 -0.53
C SER A 27 6.88 4.72 -1.97
N ASP A 28 7.82 4.32 -2.84
CA ASP A 28 7.82 4.63 -4.26
C ASP A 28 6.53 4.12 -4.93
N ASN A 29 6.11 2.88 -4.62
CA ASN A 29 4.81 2.35 -5.06
C ASN A 29 3.60 3.14 -4.52
N GLY A 30 3.73 3.69 -3.31
CA GLY A 30 2.74 4.60 -2.73
C GLY A 30 2.58 5.84 -3.60
N PHE A 31 3.69 6.49 -3.97
CA PHE A 31 3.66 7.71 -4.77
C PHE A 31 3.08 7.51 -6.17
N GLU A 32 3.37 6.38 -6.82
CA GLU A 32 2.81 6.05 -8.13
C GLU A 32 1.27 5.94 -8.10
N SER A 33 0.72 5.35 -7.04
CA SER A 33 -0.73 5.12 -6.93
C SER A 33 -1.50 6.24 -6.24
N LEU A 34 -0.81 7.11 -5.48
CA LEU A 34 -1.42 8.18 -4.69
C LEU A 34 -2.19 9.17 -5.55
N GLY A 35 -1.64 9.58 -6.71
CA GLY A 35 -2.30 10.52 -7.61
C GLY A 35 -3.64 9.99 -8.13
N MET A 36 -3.67 8.72 -8.55
CA MET A 36 -4.89 8.08 -9.05
C MET A 36 -5.97 7.96 -7.96
N TYR A 37 -5.56 7.62 -6.74
CA TYR A 37 -6.45 7.54 -5.59
C TYR A 37 -7.02 8.90 -5.20
N ALA A 38 -6.15 9.91 -5.03
CA ALA A 38 -6.55 11.26 -4.65
C ALA A 38 -7.53 11.86 -5.66
N ALA A 39 -7.22 11.73 -6.95
CA ALA A 39 -8.10 12.17 -8.03
C ALA A 39 -9.45 11.43 -8.02
N GLY A 40 -9.47 10.12 -7.73
CA GLY A 40 -10.70 9.34 -7.60
C GLY A 40 -11.59 9.80 -6.45
N VAL A 41 -11.00 10.14 -5.29
CA VAL A 41 -11.74 10.71 -4.15
C VAL A 41 -12.34 12.08 -4.51
N VAL A 42 -11.56 12.95 -5.16
CA VAL A 42 -12.05 14.26 -5.62
C VAL A 42 -13.17 14.10 -6.64
N ALA A 43 -13.01 13.20 -7.62
CA ALA A 43 -14.04 12.91 -8.62
C ALA A 43 -15.33 12.40 -7.98
N ALA A 44 -15.25 11.48 -7.01
CA ALA A 44 -16.42 10.97 -6.30
C ALA A 44 -17.13 12.05 -5.47
N ASN A 45 -16.39 12.95 -4.83
CA ASN A 45 -16.97 14.11 -4.13
C ASN A 45 -17.66 15.06 -5.12
N GLN A 46 -17.00 15.38 -6.23
CA GLN A 46 -17.53 16.30 -7.24
C GLN A 46 -18.78 15.75 -7.95
N ALA A 47 -18.86 14.43 -8.14
CA ALA A 47 -20.05 13.76 -8.66
C ALA A 47 -21.21 13.73 -7.64
N GLY A 48 -21.00 14.14 -6.39
CA GLY A 48 -22.04 14.10 -5.35
C GLY A 48 -22.36 12.68 -4.91
N LEU A 49 -21.36 11.78 -4.89
CA LEU A 49 -21.53 10.44 -4.32
C LEU A 49 -21.76 10.54 -2.81
N ALA A 50 -22.58 9.65 -2.25
CA ALA A 50 -22.86 9.65 -0.81
C ALA A 50 -21.57 9.56 0.01
N VAL A 51 -21.39 10.49 0.95
CA VAL A 51 -20.17 10.62 1.77
C VAL A 51 -19.83 9.32 2.49
N GLY A 52 -20.82 8.60 3.01
CA GLY A 52 -20.61 7.29 3.64
C GLY A 52 -19.94 6.27 2.72
N THR A 53 -20.29 6.26 1.43
CA THR A 53 -19.68 5.38 0.41
C THR A 53 -18.23 5.80 0.13
N ILE A 54 -17.97 7.10 -0.03
CA ILE A 54 -16.63 7.62 -0.26
C ILE A 54 -15.72 7.27 0.94
N ASN A 55 -16.22 7.47 2.16
CA ASN A 55 -15.48 7.16 3.39
C ASN A 55 -15.19 5.67 3.52
N ALA A 56 -16.15 4.79 3.26
CA ALA A 56 -15.94 3.35 3.32
C ALA A 56 -14.86 2.89 2.32
N LEU A 57 -14.90 3.38 1.08
CA LEU A 57 -13.90 3.05 0.06
C LEU A 57 -12.52 3.60 0.40
N THR A 58 -12.47 4.84 0.89
CA THR A 58 -11.25 5.51 1.35
C THR A 58 -10.60 4.78 2.52
N LEU A 59 -11.38 4.45 3.55
CA LEU A 59 -10.90 3.70 4.71
C LEU A 59 -10.41 2.31 4.32
N GLY A 60 -11.15 1.60 3.46
CA GLY A 60 -10.73 0.31 2.93
C GLY A 60 -9.41 0.40 2.16
N TYR A 61 -9.25 1.42 1.31
CA TYR A 61 -8.03 1.67 0.57
C TYR A 61 -6.85 1.89 1.52
N LEU A 62 -7.01 2.81 2.48
CA LEU A 62 -5.96 3.14 3.45
C LEU A 62 -5.58 1.93 4.31
N ALA A 63 -6.55 1.15 4.79
CA ALA A 63 -6.31 -0.07 5.55
C ALA A 63 -5.49 -1.08 4.72
N CYS A 64 -5.84 -1.27 3.45
CA CYS A 64 -5.09 -2.16 2.55
C CYS A 64 -3.67 -1.63 2.28
N ARG A 65 -3.47 -0.32 2.16
CA ARG A 65 -2.14 0.28 1.98
C ARG A 65 -1.26 0.10 3.22
N VAL A 66 -1.82 0.29 4.42
CA VAL A 66 -1.10 0.02 5.69
C VAL A 66 -0.72 -1.46 5.79
N ALA A 67 -1.66 -2.37 5.50
CA ALA A 67 -1.39 -3.80 5.47
C ALA A 67 -0.33 -4.18 4.42
N TYR A 68 -0.37 -3.57 3.22
CA TYR A 68 0.62 -3.76 2.17
C TYR A 68 2.02 -3.34 2.64
N VAL A 69 2.17 -2.13 3.20
CA VAL A 69 3.46 -1.63 3.69
C VAL A 69 4.00 -2.52 4.80
N TYR A 70 3.14 -2.91 5.76
CA TYR A 70 3.52 -3.84 6.82
C TYR A 70 4.00 -5.19 6.28
N ALA A 71 3.25 -5.78 5.34
CA ALA A 71 3.64 -7.04 4.70
C ALA A 71 4.96 -6.91 3.92
N TYR A 72 5.21 -5.76 3.28
CA TYR A 72 6.45 -5.52 2.54
C TYR A 72 7.66 -5.45 3.49
N VAL A 73 7.56 -4.64 4.56
CA VAL A 73 8.69 -4.31 5.43
C VAL A 73 8.98 -5.44 6.43
N GLU A 74 7.97 -5.99 7.09
CA GLU A 74 8.16 -7.01 8.12
C GLU A 74 8.17 -8.42 7.54
N LEU A 75 7.17 -8.73 6.69
CA LEU A 75 6.96 -10.09 6.20
C LEU A 75 7.76 -10.40 4.92
N GLY A 76 8.35 -9.39 4.27
CA GLY A 76 9.04 -9.53 2.99
C GLY A 76 10.26 -10.46 3.00
N ALA A 77 10.82 -10.77 4.19
CA ALA A 77 11.87 -11.78 4.32
C ALA A 77 11.33 -13.22 4.21
N ASN A 78 10.04 -13.42 4.46
CA ASN A 78 9.39 -14.73 4.43
C ASN A 78 8.68 -14.98 3.09
N ARG A 79 9.28 -15.83 2.26
CA ARG A 79 8.76 -16.15 0.91
C ARG A 79 7.34 -16.72 0.93
N ARG A 80 6.92 -17.41 2.00
CA ARG A 80 5.56 -17.97 2.13
C ARG A 80 4.49 -16.88 2.27
N LEU A 81 4.86 -15.71 2.77
CA LEU A 81 3.96 -14.57 2.99
C LEU A 81 4.02 -13.54 1.85
N ALA A 82 4.82 -13.79 0.82
CA ALA A 82 4.95 -12.90 -0.34
C ALA A 82 3.61 -12.64 -1.06
N GLY A 83 2.68 -13.61 -1.01
CA GLY A 83 1.34 -13.46 -1.61
C GLY A 83 0.47 -12.42 -0.92
N VAL A 84 0.65 -12.18 0.38
CA VAL A 84 -0.16 -11.19 1.15
C VAL A 84 0.01 -9.79 0.56
N ARG A 85 1.24 -9.43 0.21
CA ARG A 85 1.56 -8.15 -0.42
C ARG A 85 0.76 -7.97 -1.72
N SER A 86 0.74 -8.98 -2.60
CA SER A 86 0.04 -8.89 -3.88
C SER A 86 -1.48 -8.79 -3.71
N VAL A 87 -2.04 -9.50 -2.74
CA VAL A 87 -3.48 -9.44 -2.42
C VAL A 87 -3.86 -8.07 -1.88
N CYS A 88 -3.14 -7.54 -0.89
CA CYS A 88 -3.39 -6.20 -0.34
C CYS A 88 -3.28 -5.11 -1.44
N TRP A 89 -2.29 -5.25 -2.33
CA TRP A 89 -2.15 -4.34 -3.46
C TRP A 89 -3.35 -4.42 -4.40
N ALA A 90 -3.75 -5.63 -4.82
CA ALA A 90 -4.86 -5.83 -5.74
C ALA A 90 -6.18 -5.28 -5.17
N ILE A 91 -6.46 -5.53 -3.89
CA ILE A 91 -7.65 -4.99 -3.21
C ILE A 91 -7.58 -3.46 -3.17
N SER A 92 -6.43 -2.87 -2.81
CA SER A 92 -6.29 -1.42 -2.79
C SER A 92 -6.53 -0.79 -4.18
N MET A 93 -6.04 -1.42 -5.26
CA MET A 93 -6.30 -0.95 -6.62
C MET A 93 -7.76 -1.12 -7.01
N GLY A 94 -8.41 -2.23 -6.62
CA GLY A 94 -9.84 -2.45 -6.83
C GLY A 94 -10.71 -1.39 -6.15
N LEU A 95 -10.39 -1.01 -4.92
CA LEU A 95 -11.09 0.07 -4.20
C LEU A 95 -10.88 1.44 -4.84
N CYS A 96 -9.66 1.71 -5.33
CA CYS A 96 -9.36 2.92 -6.08
C CYS A 96 -10.17 2.98 -7.39
N LEU A 97 -10.22 1.89 -8.15
CA LEU A 97 -11.05 1.81 -9.36
C LEU A 97 -12.54 1.94 -9.04
N ALA A 98 -13.00 1.39 -7.92
CA ALA A 98 -14.39 1.51 -7.49
C ALA A 98 -14.81 2.97 -7.23
N LEU A 99 -13.91 3.82 -6.71
CA LEU A 99 -14.16 5.26 -6.58
C LEU A 99 -14.46 5.89 -7.96
N TRP A 100 -13.60 5.61 -8.95
CA TRP A 100 -13.76 6.12 -10.31
C TRP A 100 -15.05 5.63 -10.99
N VAL A 101 -15.31 4.32 -10.92
CA VAL A 101 -16.52 3.73 -11.53
C VAL A 101 -17.77 4.32 -10.90
N LYS A 102 -17.83 4.39 -9.56
CA LYS A 102 -19.00 4.94 -8.86
C LYS A 102 -19.18 6.44 -9.11
N ALA A 103 -18.09 7.21 -9.20
CA ALA A 103 -18.13 8.61 -9.56
C ALA A 103 -18.71 8.80 -10.97
N GLY A 104 -18.23 8.03 -11.96
CA GLY A 104 -18.73 8.09 -13.34
C GLY A 104 -20.21 7.72 -13.45
N LEU A 105 -20.63 6.62 -12.82
CA LEU A 105 -22.03 6.21 -12.78
C LEU A 105 -22.94 7.27 -12.16
N LYS A 106 -22.47 7.94 -11.10
CA LYS A 106 -23.20 9.01 -10.43
C LYS A 106 -23.23 10.32 -11.24
N ALA A 107 -22.23 10.58 -12.07
CA ALA A 107 -22.18 11.76 -12.92
C ALA A 107 -23.08 11.66 -14.17
N MET A 108 -23.41 10.44 -14.60
CA MET A 108 -24.24 10.19 -15.79
C MET A 108 -25.75 10.09 -15.51
N GLY A 109 -26.17 10.02 -14.24
CA GLY A 109 -27.58 9.88 -13.83
C GLY A 109 -27.93 10.79 -12.67
#